data_AF-A0AAV7J1N0-F1
#
_entry.id   AF-A0AAV7J1N0-F1
#
_cell.length_a   1.000
_cell.length_b   1.000
_cell.length_c   1.000
_cell.angle_alpha   90.00
_cell.angle_beta   90.00
_cell.angle_gamma   90.00
#
_symmetry.space_group_name_H-M   'P 1'
#
loop_
_entity.id
_entity.type
_entity.pdbx_description
1 polymer ?
#
loop_
_entity_poly.entity_id
_entity_poly.type
_entity_poly.pdbx_seq_one_letter_code
_entity_poly.pdbx_strand_id
1 'polypeptide(L)'
;MELRLVCRLFYHLIEDNFNKNKEWRSLAYETLYDDCFYTTMRRTFPYHIVSEEDNPILWRGTYLSSKKWKKVMQNKHKKNSIILVSYSKISCIRTFDRYISIALDNGMIENYTIDDLETPYYLAHHNTYIKQIVFWYTNDEVLIVTVGQDNSLKFWDLQNKKEIVTTGFYANWINSGECRHFCIGEWDGILTSYEKIDNQITAGSKHDLRSNTNEKILDLTINEISVNMNMFYLLFHIIPI
;
A
#
# COMPACT_ATOMS: atom_id res chain seq x y z
N MET A 1 -24.49 19.16 7.58
CA MET A 1 -24.34 17.82 6.96
C MET A 1 -25.69 17.12 6.77
N GLU A 2 -26.68 17.43 7.61
CA GLU A 2 -28.01 16.79 7.61
C GLU A 2 -28.87 17.05 6.36
N LEU A 3 -28.67 18.19 5.68
CA LEU A 3 -29.42 18.52 4.45
C LEU A 3 -29.25 17.47 3.34
N ARG A 4 -28.13 16.76 3.28
CA ARG A 4 -27.90 15.69 2.28
C ARG A 4 -28.75 14.43 2.51
N LEU A 5 -29.36 14.30 3.68
CA LEU A 5 -30.12 13.12 4.09
C LEU A 5 -31.63 13.22 3.79
N VAL A 6 -32.10 14.35 3.25
CA VAL A 6 -33.54 14.61 3.01
C VAL A 6 -34.10 13.70 1.93
N CYS A 7 -33.56 13.75 0.71
CA CYS A 7 -33.90 12.84 -0.39
C CYS A 7 -32.80 12.83 -1.46
N ARG A 8 -32.83 11.84 -2.37
CA ARG A 8 -31.80 11.69 -3.42
C ARG A 8 -31.71 12.91 -4.35
N LEU A 9 -32.84 13.52 -4.71
CA LEU A 9 -32.84 14.71 -5.57
C LEU A 9 -32.14 15.89 -4.87
N PHE A 10 -32.43 16.08 -3.59
CA PHE A 10 -31.86 17.16 -2.81
C PHE A 10 -30.37 16.93 -2.52
N TYR A 11 -29.95 15.67 -2.32
CA TYR A 11 -28.55 15.27 -2.28
C TYR A 11 -27.80 15.73 -3.54
N HIS A 12 -28.31 15.38 -4.73
CA HIS A 12 -27.67 15.74 -6.00
C HIS A 12 -27.56 17.26 -6.19
N LEU A 13 -28.64 17.99 -5.90
CA LEU A 13 -28.63 19.45 -6.01
C LEU A 13 -27.60 20.10 -5.08
N ILE A 14 -27.43 19.56 -3.87
CA ILE A 14 -26.42 20.04 -2.92
C ILE A 14 -25.00 19.67 -3.39
N GLU A 15 -24.79 18.44 -3.85
CA GLU A 15 -23.49 18.00 -4.37
C GLU A 15 -23.07 18.80 -5.59
N ASP A 16 -23.96 19.07 -6.53
CA ASP A 16 -23.70 19.89 -7.72
C ASP A 16 -23.29 21.31 -7.35
N ASN A 17 -23.98 21.93 -6.38
CA ASN A 17 -23.62 23.25 -5.90
C ASN A 17 -22.25 23.23 -5.20
N PHE A 18 -21.98 22.24 -4.36
CA PHE A 18 -20.69 22.13 -3.70
C PHE A 18 -19.56 21.85 -4.68
N ASN A 19 -19.78 21.05 -5.72
CA ASN A 19 -18.77 20.74 -6.73
C ASN A 19 -18.45 21.95 -7.65
N LYS A 20 -19.27 23.00 -7.62
CA LYS A 20 -19.03 24.25 -8.33
C LYS A 20 -18.45 25.37 -7.46
N ASN A 21 -18.44 25.21 -6.13
CA ASN A 21 -17.98 26.27 -5.24
C ASN A 21 -16.44 26.41 -5.26
N LYS A 22 -15.92 27.53 -5.77
CA LYS A 22 -14.47 27.80 -5.84
C LYS A 22 -13.81 28.11 -4.49
N GLU A 23 -14.59 28.42 -3.45
CA GLU A 23 -14.08 28.74 -2.12
C GLU A 23 -13.37 27.57 -1.44
N TRP A 24 -13.58 26.32 -1.90
CA TRP A 24 -12.88 25.16 -1.36
C TRP A 24 -11.37 25.31 -1.39
N ARG A 25 -10.83 26.04 -2.40
CA ARG A 25 -9.40 26.32 -2.48
C ARG A 25 -8.94 27.19 -1.31
N SER A 26 -9.62 28.32 -1.04
CA SER A 26 -9.31 29.18 0.12
C SER A 26 -9.43 28.42 1.44
N LEU A 27 -10.52 27.66 1.61
CA LEU A 27 -10.74 26.87 2.83
C LEU A 27 -9.66 25.81 3.05
N ALA A 28 -9.14 25.21 1.97
CA ALA A 28 -8.04 24.28 2.05
C ALA A 28 -6.75 25.01 2.50
N TYR A 29 -6.40 26.15 1.88
CA TYR A 29 -5.28 27.04 2.28
C TYR A 29 -5.34 27.48 3.75
N GLU A 30 -6.52 27.81 4.25
CA GLU A 30 -6.67 28.19 5.66
C GLU A 30 -6.46 27.03 6.65
N THR A 31 -6.64 25.78 6.20
CA THR A 31 -6.66 24.61 7.09
C THR A 31 -5.37 23.80 7.05
N LEU A 32 -4.68 23.77 5.92
CA LEU A 32 -3.48 22.98 5.68
C LEU A 32 -2.25 23.89 5.57
N TYR A 33 -1.10 23.40 6.04
CA TYR A 33 0.20 24.00 5.74
C TYR A 33 0.61 23.71 4.29
N ASP A 34 1.32 24.64 3.67
CA ASP A 34 1.77 24.58 2.27
C ASP A 34 2.44 23.23 1.91
N ASP A 35 3.30 22.72 2.79
CA ASP A 35 4.02 21.46 2.59
C ASP A 35 3.11 20.21 2.60
N CYS A 36 1.92 20.32 3.20
CA CYS A 36 0.99 19.20 3.37
C CYS A 36 -0.04 19.11 2.24
N PHE A 37 -0.15 20.12 1.37
CA PHE A 37 -1.16 20.15 0.28
C PHE A 37 -0.96 19.00 -0.68
N TYR A 38 0.19 18.97 -1.33
CA TYR A 38 0.50 17.98 -2.36
C TYR A 38 0.39 16.56 -1.82
N THR A 39 0.84 16.33 -0.59
CA THR A 39 0.72 15.02 0.07
C THR A 39 -0.74 14.64 0.34
N THR A 40 -1.55 15.58 0.82
CA THR A 40 -2.99 15.33 1.09
C THR A 40 -3.77 15.13 -0.20
N MET A 41 -3.49 15.93 -1.24
CA MET A 41 -4.08 15.81 -2.57
C MET A 41 -3.74 14.47 -3.21
N ARG A 42 -2.45 14.10 -3.24
CA ARG A 42 -2.01 12.81 -3.80
C ARG A 42 -2.63 11.62 -3.07
N ARG A 43 -2.79 11.69 -1.74
CA ARG A 43 -3.48 10.64 -0.97
C ARG A 43 -4.97 10.57 -1.27
N THR A 44 -5.61 11.71 -1.51
CA THR A 44 -7.05 11.77 -1.79
C THR A 44 -7.36 11.39 -3.24
N PHE A 45 -6.44 11.67 -4.17
CA PHE A 45 -6.58 11.51 -5.61
C PHE A 45 -5.32 10.87 -6.21
N PRO A 46 -5.02 9.60 -5.90
CA PRO A 46 -3.75 8.95 -6.27
C PRO A 46 -3.53 8.79 -7.78
N TYR A 47 -4.59 8.86 -8.59
CA TYR A 47 -4.55 8.70 -10.05
C TYR A 47 -4.64 10.01 -10.82
N HIS A 48 -4.84 11.13 -10.12
CA HIS A 48 -4.86 12.42 -10.77
C HIS A 48 -3.46 13.02 -10.74
N ILE A 49 -2.99 13.48 -11.89
CA ILE A 49 -1.85 14.39 -11.92
C ILE A 49 -2.29 15.62 -11.14
N VAL A 50 -1.69 15.81 -9.97
CA VAL A 50 -1.99 16.96 -9.10
C VAL A 50 -1.36 18.18 -9.74
N SER A 51 -2.07 18.80 -10.67
CA SER A 51 -1.83 20.16 -11.12
C SER A 51 -2.60 21.13 -10.21
N GLU A 52 -2.15 22.38 -10.08
CA GLU A 52 -2.91 23.44 -9.40
C GLU A 52 -4.14 23.90 -10.21
N GLU A 53 -4.79 22.97 -10.89
CA GLU A 53 -6.03 23.24 -11.62
C GLU A 53 -7.10 23.74 -10.66
N ASP A 54 -7.89 24.70 -11.14
CA ASP A 54 -9.01 25.31 -10.43
C ASP A 54 -10.22 24.36 -10.42
N ASN A 55 -9.99 23.08 -10.11
CA ASN A 55 -11.01 22.04 -10.05
C ASN A 55 -11.59 21.99 -8.63
N PRO A 56 -12.82 22.48 -8.41
CA PRO A 56 -13.36 22.60 -7.06
C PRO A 56 -13.59 21.24 -6.39
N ILE A 57 -13.73 20.15 -7.15
CA ILE A 57 -13.88 18.78 -6.62
C ILE A 57 -12.59 18.33 -5.94
N LEU A 58 -11.42 18.59 -6.57
CA LEU A 58 -10.12 18.27 -6.00
C LEU A 58 -9.88 19.04 -4.69
N TRP A 59 -10.13 20.36 -4.72
CA TRP A 59 -9.98 21.21 -3.53
C TRP A 59 -10.92 20.82 -2.41
N ARG A 60 -12.17 20.49 -2.74
CA ARG A 60 -13.16 20.00 -1.77
C ARG A 60 -12.69 18.69 -1.12
N GLY A 61 -12.26 17.70 -1.92
CA GLY A 61 -11.77 16.43 -1.39
C GLY A 61 -10.57 16.61 -0.46
N THR A 62 -9.63 17.48 -0.86
CA THR A 62 -8.44 17.83 -0.07
C THR A 62 -8.80 18.45 1.27
N TYR A 63 -9.72 19.42 1.27
CA TYR A 63 -10.22 20.06 2.49
C TYR A 63 -10.94 19.07 3.42
N LEU A 64 -11.79 18.20 2.87
CA LEU A 64 -12.49 17.19 3.67
C LEU A 64 -11.51 16.16 4.28
N SER A 65 -10.49 15.77 3.51
CA SER A 65 -9.40 14.91 3.95
C SER A 65 -8.62 15.56 5.11
N SER A 66 -8.24 16.83 4.99
CA SER A 66 -7.53 17.55 6.05
C SER A 66 -8.35 17.68 7.33
N LYS A 67 -9.65 17.98 7.22
CA LYS A 67 -10.57 17.99 8.36
C LYS A 67 -10.65 16.62 9.04
N LYS A 68 -10.70 15.53 8.27
CA LYS A 68 -10.70 14.17 8.81
C LYS A 68 -9.41 13.91 9.62
N TRP A 69 -8.24 14.25 9.06
CA TRP A 69 -6.96 14.09 9.76
C TRP A 69 -6.86 14.96 11.02
N LYS A 70 -7.30 16.22 10.96
CA LYS A 70 -7.34 17.11 12.13
C LYS A 70 -8.18 16.51 13.25
N LYS A 71 -9.34 15.94 12.92
CA LYS A 71 -10.18 15.23 13.89
C LYS A 71 -9.49 14.00 14.47
N VAL A 72 -8.78 13.22 13.65
CA VAL A 72 -8.00 12.05 14.10
C VAL A 72 -6.90 12.47 15.09
N MET A 73 -6.20 13.58 14.84
CA MET A 73 -5.14 14.09 15.73
C MET A 73 -5.68 14.72 17.01
N GLN A 74 -6.89 15.27 17.00
CA GLN A 74 -7.55 15.85 18.18
C GLN A 74 -8.21 14.80 19.07
N ASN A 75 -8.58 13.65 18.51
CA ASN A 75 -9.16 12.57 19.29
C ASN A 75 -8.11 12.00 20.24
N LYS A 76 -8.47 11.82 21.52
CA LYS A 76 -7.64 11.05 22.47
C LYS A 76 -7.39 9.66 21.87
N HIS A 77 -6.14 9.37 21.55
CA HIS A 77 -5.75 8.06 21.05
C HIS A 77 -6.09 7.01 22.10
N LYS A 78 -6.89 6.00 21.73
CA LYS A 78 -6.96 4.76 22.50
C LYS A 78 -5.60 4.09 22.31
N LYS A 79 -4.80 4.08 23.38
CA LYS A 79 -3.51 3.39 23.38
C LYS A 79 -3.81 1.90 23.52
N ASN A 80 -4.00 1.22 22.38
CA ASN A 80 -4.03 -0.23 22.34
C ASN A 80 -2.58 -0.74 22.23
N SER A 81 -2.29 -1.86 22.88
CA SER A 81 -0.98 -2.52 22.83
C SER A 81 -1.17 -3.96 22.41
N ILE A 82 -0.37 -4.40 21.44
CA ILE A 82 -0.25 -5.80 21.07
C ILE A 82 0.82 -6.41 21.97
N ILE A 83 0.48 -7.50 22.66
CA ILE A 83 1.45 -8.31 23.40
C ILE A 83 1.83 -9.46 22.48
N LEU A 84 3.09 -9.47 22.03
CA LEU A 84 3.58 -10.50 21.14
C LEU A 84 3.62 -11.86 21.84
N VAL A 85 3.34 -12.92 21.08
CA VAL A 85 3.40 -14.30 21.58
C VAL A 85 4.85 -14.76 21.72
N SER A 86 5.75 -14.32 20.85
CA SER A 86 7.18 -14.61 20.93
C SER A 86 7.99 -13.42 21.43
N TYR A 87 8.92 -13.71 22.34
CA TYR A 87 9.87 -12.75 22.92
C TYR A 87 11.12 -12.60 22.02
N SER A 88 10.90 -12.21 20.77
CA SER A 88 11.96 -11.93 19.79
C SER A 88 11.88 -10.47 19.34
N LYS A 89 12.96 -9.94 18.74
CA LYS A 89 12.95 -8.54 18.25
C LYS A 89 12.09 -8.44 17.01
N ILE A 90 11.31 -7.38 16.92
CA ILE A 90 10.56 -7.05 15.72
C ILE A 90 11.55 -6.64 14.62
N SER A 91 11.54 -7.36 13.50
CA SER A 91 12.35 -7.04 12.33
C SER A 91 11.61 -6.10 11.39
N CYS A 92 10.31 -6.30 11.16
CA CYS A 92 9.47 -5.38 10.40
C CYS A 92 7.99 -5.48 10.76
N ILE A 93 7.25 -4.41 10.51
CA ILE A 93 5.79 -4.33 10.70
C ILE A 93 5.16 -3.82 9.41
N ARG A 94 4.04 -4.43 9.02
CA ARG A 94 3.18 -3.93 7.96
C ARG A 94 1.73 -3.92 8.38
N THR A 95 0.97 -3.03 7.77
CA THR A 95 -0.47 -2.90 7.97
C THR A 95 -1.15 -2.82 6.62
N PHE A 96 -2.29 -3.49 6.48
CA PHE A 96 -3.13 -3.37 5.30
C PHE A 96 -4.59 -3.56 5.70
N ASP A 97 -5.43 -2.57 5.41
CA ASP A 97 -6.84 -2.53 5.81
C ASP A 97 -6.99 -2.83 7.32
N ARG A 98 -7.59 -3.97 7.67
CA ARG A 98 -7.75 -4.42 9.06
C ARG A 98 -6.62 -5.31 9.57
N TYR A 99 -5.66 -5.69 8.73
CA TYR A 99 -4.59 -6.63 9.10
C TYR A 99 -3.33 -5.89 9.54
N ILE A 100 -2.67 -6.48 10.54
CA ILE A 100 -1.36 -6.05 11.02
C ILE A 100 -0.46 -7.29 11.01
N SER A 101 0.66 -7.24 10.31
CA SER A 101 1.66 -8.30 10.27
C SER A 101 2.93 -7.83 10.94
N ILE A 102 3.38 -8.57 11.94
CA ILE A 102 4.58 -8.30 12.70
C ILE A 102 5.54 -9.46 12.46
N ALA A 103 6.66 -9.17 11.79
CA ALA A 103 7.74 -10.13 11.63
C ALA A 103 8.76 -9.98 12.75
N LEU A 104 9.28 -11.12 13.17
CA LEU A 104 10.27 -11.24 14.20
C LEU A 104 11.61 -11.71 13.62
N ASP A 105 12.70 -11.45 14.35
CA ASP A 105 14.06 -11.78 13.90
C ASP A 105 14.33 -13.30 13.82
N ASN A 106 13.54 -14.10 14.54
CA ASN A 106 13.59 -15.56 14.51
C ASN A 106 12.84 -16.18 13.31
N GLY A 107 12.24 -15.37 12.45
CA GLY A 107 11.47 -15.83 11.30
C GLY A 107 9.99 -16.04 11.55
N MET A 108 9.51 -15.81 12.77
CA MET A 108 8.08 -15.89 13.06
C MET A 108 7.34 -14.64 12.55
N ILE A 109 6.10 -14.83 12.12
CA ILE A 109 5.20 -13.78 11.66
C ILE A 109 3.92 -13.88 12.46
N GLU A 110 3.64 -12.85 13.24
CA GLU A 110 2.39 -12.71 13.99
C GLU A 110 1.44 -11.78 13.23
N ASN A 111 0.31 -12.34 12.80
CA ASN A 111 -0.72 -11.58 12.09
C ASN A 111 -1.90 -11.33 13.02
N TYR A 112 -2.31 -10.07 13.12
CA TYR A 112 -3.43 -9.60 13.93
C TYR A 112 -4.49 -8.93 13.06
N THR A 113 -5.67 -8.74 13.65
CA THR A 113 -6.70 -7.87 13.07
C THR A 113 -6.92 -6.66 13.97
N ILE A 114 -7.34 -5.53 13.42
CA ILE A 114 -7.67 -4.34 14.22
C ILE A 114 -8.86 -4.61 15.16
N ASP A 115 -9.70 -5.58 14.81
CA ASP A 115 -10.86 -6.01 15.59
C ASP A 115 -10.46 -6.79 16.86
N ASP A 116 -9.35 -7.54 16.80
CA ASP A 116 -8.78 -8.30 17.92
C ASP A 116 -7.24 -8.21 17.91
N LEU A 117 -6.71 -7.43 18.86
CA LEU A 117 -5.28 -7.20 19.08
C LEU A 117 -4.73 -8.04 20.24
N GLU A 118 -5.57 -8.81 20.93
CA GLU A 118 -5.16 -9.65 22.06
C GLU A 118 -4.64 -11.00 21.58
N THR A 119 -5.20 -11.53 20.48
CA THR A 119 -4.79 -12.82 19.93
C THR A 119 -4.35 -12.70 18.47
N PRO A 120 -3.24 -13.37 18.07
CA PRO A 120 -2.88 -13.45 16.67
C PRO A 120 -3.96 -14.18 15.88
N TYR A 121 -4.46 -13.52 14.85
CA TYR A 121 -5.34 -14.09 13.85
C TYR A 121 -4.70 -15.29 13.12
N TYR A 122 -3.40 -15.21 12.82
CA TYR A 122 -2.62 -16.27 12.19
C TYR A 122 -1.12 -16.18 12.52
N LEU A 123 -0.49 -17.30 12.83
CA LEU A 123 0.95 -17.44 13.04
C LEU A 123 1.60 -18.14 11.85
N ALA A 124 2.56 -17.50 11.21
CA ALA A 124 3.36 -18.07 10.13
C ALA A 124 4.85 -18.10 10.50
N HIS A 125 5.64 -18.91 9.78
CA HIS A 125 7.05 -19.10 10.08
C HIS A 125 7.93 -19.22 8.83
N HIS A 126 8.80 -18.24 8.63
CA HIS A 126 9.70 -18.16 7.48
C HIS A 126 10.96 -19.04 7.63
N ASN A 127 11.27 -19.53 8.82
CA ASN A 127 12.48 -20.31 9.15
C ASN A 127 13.81 -19.54 9.08
N THR A 128 13.83 -18.32 8.54
CA THR A 128 15.00 -17.44 8.52
C THR A 128 14.62 -16.03 8.95
N TYR A 129 15.62 -15.23 9.30
CA TYR A 129 15.42 -13.81 9.62
C TYR A 129 14.67 -13.09 8.49
N ILE A 130 13.60 -12.38 8.81
CA ILE A 130 12.75 -11.73 7.79
C ILE A 130 13.32 -10.36 7.46
N LYS A 131 13.74 -10.19 6.22
CA LYS A 131 14.18 -8.90 5.67
C LYS A 131 13.00 -7.99 5.37
N GLN A 132 11.91 -8.56 4.85
CA GLN A 132 10.77 -7.77 4.39
C GLN A 132 9.45 -8.56 4.47
N ILE A 133 8.38 -7.86 4.84
CA ILE A 133 6.98 -8.26 4.68
C ILE A 133 6.29 -7.27 3.72
N VAL A 134 5.41 -7.80 2.88
CA VAL A 134 4.52 -7.05 1.99
C VAL A 134 3.15 -7.72 1.94
N PHE A 135 2.07 -6.93 1.92
CA PHE A 135 0.72 -7.43 1.65
C PHE A 135 0.44 -7.41 0.15
N TRP A 136 0.12 -8.56 -0.42
CA TRP A 136 -0.28 -8.69 -1.81
C TRP A 136 -1.76 -9.10 -1.87
N TYR A 137 -2.60 -8.26 -2.47
CA TYR A 137 -4.03 -8.51 -2.58
C TYR A 137 -4.35 -8.97 -4.00
N THR A 138 -5.18 -10.00 -4.11
CA THR A 138 -5.84 -10.39 -5.36
C THR A 138 -7.28 -9.86 -5.33
N ASN A 139 -8.11 -10.15 -6.34
CA ASN A 139 -9.50 -9.67 -6.35
C ASN A 139 -10.29 -10.13 -5.12
N ASP A 140 -9.97 -11.29 -4.57
CA ASP A 140 -10.79 -11.95 -3.55
C ASP A 140 -10.03 -12.26 -2.25
N GLU A 141 -8.70 -12.12 -2.23
CA GLU A 141 -7.87 -12.59 -1.12
C GLU A 141 -6.76 -11.61 -0.75
N VAL A 142 -6.36 -11.67 0.53
CA VAL A 142 -5.19 -10.97 1.04
C VAL A 142 -4.10 -11.98 1.34
N LEU A 143 -3.00 -11.83 0.62
CA LEU A 143 -1.79 -12.63 0.79
C LEU A 143 -0.73 -11.80 1.51
N ILE A 144 0.18 -12.51 2.16
CA ILE A 144 1.44 -11.93 2.63
C ILE A 144 2.56 -12.53 1.82
N VAL A 145 3.52 -11.70 1.42
CA VAL A 145 4.77 -12.14 0.83
C VAL A 145 5.92 -11.71 1.73
N THR A 146 6.81 -12.64 2.02
CA THR A 146 7.96 -12.42 2.89
C THR A 146 9.26 -12.74 2.18
N VAL A 147 10.31 -11.93 2.41
CA VAL A 147 11.71 -12.22 2.01
C VAL A 147 12.54 -12.58 3.22
N GLY A 148 13.23 -13.72 3.15
CA GLY A 148 14.10 -14.22 4.20
C GLY A 148 15.53 -13.73 4.03
N GLN A 149 16.36 -13.94 5.04
CA GLN A 149 17.79 -13.62 4.98
C GLN A 149 18.50 -14.43 3.89
N ASP A 150 18.04 -15.65 3.68
CA ASP A 150 18.43 -16.57 2.60
C ASP A 150 17.84 -16.20 1.23
N ASN A 151 17.17 -15.05 1.15
CA ASN A 151 16.48 -14.51 -0.02
C ASN A 151 15.35 -15.41 -0.54
N SER A 152 14.94 -16.42 0.21
CA SER A 152 13.77 -17.21 -0.13
C SER A 152 12.52 -16.34 -0.02
N LEU A 153 11.62 -16.54 -0.97
CA LEU A 153 10.29 -15.95 -0.95
C LEU A 153 9.30 -16.95 -0.38
N LYS A 154 8.46 -16.48 0.54
CA LYS A 154 7.29 -17.22 0.97
C LYS A 154 6.02 -16.43 0.80
N PHE A 155 4.95 -17.15 0.45
CA PHE A 155 3.62 -16.61 0.20
C PHE A 155 2.65 -17.26 1.19
N TRP A 156 1.82 -16.44 1.82
CA TRP A 156 0.90 -16.86 2.87
C TRP A 156 -0.50 -16.40 2.52
N ASP A 157 -1.43 -17.34 2.58
CA ASP A 157 -2.85 -17.05 2.47
C ASP A 157 -3.40 -16.77 3.87
N LEU A 158 -3.72 -15.49 4.14
CA LEU A 158 -4.25 -15.09 5.45
C LEU A 158 -5.65 -15.62 5.70
N GLN A 159 -6.48 -15.73 4.66
CA GLN A 159 -7.86 -16.15 4.82
C GLN A 159 -7.93 -17.64 5.14
N ASN A 160 -7.15 -18.45 4.42
CA ASN A 160 -7.07 -19.89 4.63
C ASN A 160 -6.00 -20.30 5.66
N LYS A 161 -5.26 -19.33 6.23
CA LYS A 161 -4.26 -19.52 7.30
C LYS A 161 -3.21 -20.57 6.95
N LYS A 162 -2.68 -20.51 5.74
CA LYS A 162 -1.71 -21.51 5.23
C LYS A 162 -0.61 -20.87 4.39
N GLU A 163 0.53 -21.55 4.34
CA GLU A 163 1.58 -21.29 3.36
C GLU A 163 1.11 -21.75 1.96
N ILE A 164 1.32 -20.93 0.93
CA ILE A 164 1.12 -21.31 -0.47
C ILE A 164 2.46 -21.80 -1.01
N VAL A 165 2.52 -22.99 -1.61
CA VAL A 165 3.76 -23.67 -2.09
C VAL A 165 4.84 -22.68 -2.58
N THR A 166 6.00 -22.67 -1.90
CA THR A 166 7.01 -21.59 -1.95
C THR A 166 8.35 -21.98 -2.56
N THR A 167 8.53 -23.24 -2.99
CA THR A 167 9.86 -23.74 -3.37
C THR A 167 10.32 -23.14 -4.70
N GLY A 168 11.50 -22.52 -4.70
CA GLY A 168 12.18 -22.06 -5.92
C GLY A 168 11.98 -20.57 -6.26
N PHE A 169 11.36 -19.78 -5.36
CA PHE A 169 11.23 -18.34 -5.52
C PHE A 169 12.24 -17.58 -4.68
N TYR A 170 12.89 -16.58 -5.29
CA TYR A 170 13.95 -15.80 -4.66
C TYR A 170 13.81 -14.32 -5.00
N ALA A 171 14.13 -13.46 -4.04
CA ALA A 171 14.26 -12.03 -4.24
C ALA A 171 15.13 -11.40 -3.14
N ASN A 172 15.78 -10.29 -3.48
CA ASN A 172 16.40 -9.40 -2.49
C ASN A 172 15.35 -8.45 -1.91
N TRP A 173 14.40 -7.99 -2.74
CA TRP A 173 13.31 -7.08 -2.36
C TRP A 173 12.00 -7.46 -3.04
N ILE A 174 10.88 -7.18 -2.37
CA ILE A 174 9.53 -7.31 -2.93
C ILE A 174 8.87 -5.94 -3.01
N ASN A 175 8.07 -5.72 -4.04
CA ASN A 175 7.09 -4.65 -4.08
C ASN A 175 5.73 -5.18 -4.52
N SER A 176 4.66 -4.67 -3.92
CA SER A 176 3.29 -4.83 -4.39
C SER A 176 2.62 -3.47 -4.43
N GLY A 177 1.99 -3.11 -5.53
CA GLY A 177 1.19 -1.88 -5.59
C GLY A 177 -0.24 -2.15 -5.17
N GLU A 178 -0.94 -1.16 -4.59
CA GLU A 178 -2.34 -1.21 -4.09
C GLU A 178 -3.43 -1.15 -5.17
N CYS A 179 -3.06 -0.93 -6.44
CA CYS A 179 -4.04 -0.61 -7.49
C CYS A 179 -4.22 -1.67 -8.60
N ARG A 180 -3.42 -2.74 -8.65
CA ARG A 180 -3.39 -3.69 -9.80
C ARG A 180 -3.06 -5.15 -9.45
N HIS A 181 -3.20 -5.56 -8.20
CA HIS A 181 -2.98 -6.94 -7.77
C HIS A 181 -1.63 -7.54 -8.17
N PHE A 182 -0.59 -6.72 -8.33
CA PHE A 182 0.73 -7.20 -8.75
C PHE A 182 1.66 -7.40 -7.55
N CYS A 183 2.49 -8.42 -7.64
CA CYS A 183 3.63 -8.64 -6.77
C CYS A 183 4.87 -8.79 -7.66
N ILE A 184 5.91 -8.02 -7.38
CA ILE A 184 7.18 -8.04 -8.12
C ILE A 184 8.29 -8.29 -7.12
N GLY A 185 9.13 -9.28 -7.41
CA GLY A 185 10.40 -9.51 -6.70
C GLY A 185 11.57 -9.09 -7.55
N GLU A 186 12.54 -8.42 -6.95
CA GLU A 186 13.83 -8.10 -7.57
C GLU A 186 14.85 -9.16 -7.15
N TRP A 187 15.59 -9.70 -8.11
CA TRP A 187 16.70 -10.62 -7.88
C TRP A 187 17.82 -10.36 -8.89
N ASP A 188 18.98 -9.90 -8.42
CA ASP A 188 20.19 -9.67 -9.23
C ASP A 188 19.97 -8.82 -10.50
N GLY A 189 19.18 -7.75 -10.37
CA GLY A 189 18.80 -6.84 -11.45
C GLY A 189 17.64 -7.35 -12.31
N ILE A 190 17.06 -8.49 -11.99
CA ILE A 190 15.89 -9.05 -12.70
C ILE A 190 14.64 -8.80 -11.86
N LEU A 191 13.69 -8.07 -12.43
CA LEU A 191 12.34 -7.95 -11.88
C LEU A 191 11.50 -9.13 -12.35
N THR A 192 10.95 -9.91 -11.42
CA THR A 192 10.04 -11.02 -11.71
C THR A 192 8.66 -10.68 -11.16
N SER A 193 7.66 -10.65 -12.04
CA SER A 193 6.25 -10.56 -11.62
C SER A 193 5.76 -11.91 -11.11
N TYR A 194 4.82 -11.87 -10.17
CA TYR A 194 4.17 -13.05 -9.60
C TYR A 194 2.67 -12.95 -9.78
N GLU A 195 2.07 -14.07 -10.13
CA GLU A 195 0.63 -14.22 -10.29
C GLU A 195 0.15 -15.42 -9.46
N LYS A 196 -1.04 -15.31 -8.86
CA LYS A 196 -1.70 -16.42 -8.19
C LYS A 196 -2.73 -16.99 -9.15
N ILE A 197 -2.51 -18.22 -9.59
CA ILE A 197 -3.46 -18.99 -10.38
C ILE A 197 -3.97 -20.10 -9.46
N ASP A 198 -5.26 -20.05 -9.14
CA ASP A 198 -5.89 -20.90 -8.12
C ASP A 198 -5.17 -20.83 -6.76
N ASN A 199 -4.59 -21.95 -6.31
CA ASN A 199 -3.85 -22.09 -5.06
C ASN A 199 -2.33 -22.21 -5.27
N GLN A 200 -1.82 -21.78 -6.43
CA GLN A 200 -0.40 -21.79 -6.73
C GLN A 200 0.09 -20.39 -7.10
N ILE A 201 1.33 -20.10 -6.72
CA ILE A 201 2.03 -18.90 -7.19
C ILE A 201 2.89 -19.31 -8.37
N THR A 202 2.80 -18.54 -9.45
CA THR A 202 3.63 -18.70 -10.65
C THR A 202 4.44 -17.44 -10.89
N ALA A 203 5.73 -17.61 -11.17
CA ALA A 203 6.56 -16.53 -11.67
C ALA A 203 6.15 -16.22 -13.12
N GLY A 204 5.70 -14.99 -13.36
CA GLY A 204 5.30 -14.48 -14.67
C GLY A 204 6.45 -13.84 -15.42
N SER A 205 6.16 -12.71 -16.07
CA SER A 205 7.11 -11.92 -16.85
C SER A 205 8.33 -11.53 -16.03
N LYS A 206 9.51 -11.65 -16.66
CA LYS A 206 10.81 -11.21 -16.12
C LYS A 206 11.35 -10.06 -16.94
N HIS A 207 11.93 -9.07 -16.27
CA HIS A 207 12.54 -7.92 -16.90
C HIS A 207 13.95 -7.68 -16.35
N ASP A 208 14.96 -7.65 -17.22
CA ASP A 208 16.36 -7.46 -16.83
C ASP A 208 16.76 -5.98 -16.91
N LEU A 209 16.98 -5.36 -15.75
CA LEU A 209 17.41 -3.97 -15.59
C LEU A 209 18.88 -3.76 -15.96
N ARG A 210 19.69 -4.82 -16.08
CA ARG A 210 21.11 -4.74 -16.45
C ARG A 210 21.29 -4.53 -17.94
N SER A 211 20.26 -4.80 -18.74
CA SER A 211 20.29 -4.54 -20.17
C SER A 211 20.12 -3.04 -20.41
N ASN A 212 21.23 -2.36 -20.72
CA ASN A 212 21.37 -0.91 -20.93
C ASN A 212 20.55 -0.32 -22.10
N THR A 213 19.42 -0.90 -22.51
CA THR A 213 18.50 -0.23 -23.43
C THR A 213 17.60 0.71 -22.64
N ASN A 214 18.11 1.91 -22.36
CA ASN A 214 17.39 3.04 -21.73
C ASN A 214 16.02 3.32 -22.42
N GLU A 215 15.85 2.94 -23.68
CA GLU A 215 14.60 3.07 -24.43
C GLU A 215 13.47 2.13 -23.95
N LYS A 216 13.79 0.95 -23.40
CA LYS A 216 12.76 -0.02 -22.93
C LYS A 216 12.26 0.23 -21.51
N ILE A 217 13.11 0.82 -20.66
CA ILE A 217 12.68 1.28 -19.34
C ILE A 217 11.59 2.33 -19.52
N LEU A 218 11.71 3.21 -20.53
CA LEU A 218 10.69 4.18 -20.88
C LEU A 218 9.38 3.57 -21.40
N ASP A 219 9.38 2.40 -22.03
CA ASP A 219 8.14 1.76 -22.47
C ASP A 219 7.39 1.05 -21.32
N LEU A 220 8.12 0.48 -20.37
CA LEU A 220 7.53 0.07 -19.08
C LEU A 220 7.06 1.29 -18.30
N THR A 221 7.77 2.42 -18.37
CA THR A 221 7.33 3.65 -17.71
C THR A 221 6.13 4.31 -18.40
N ILE A 222 5.99 4.26 -19.72
CA ILE A 222 4.91 4.98 -20.39
C ILE A 222 3.62 4.14 -20.44
N ASN A 223 3.73 2.82 -20.60
CA ASN A 223 2.55 1.95 -20.62
C ASN A 223 2.14 1.42 -19.23
N GLU A 224 3.05 1.36 -18.25
CA GLU A 224 2.73 0.96 -16.85
C GLU A 224 2.96 2.08 -15.79
N ILE A 225 3.78 3.11 -16.03
CA ILE A 225 4.04 4.23 -15.07
C ILE A 225 3.16 5.48 -15.31
N SER A 226 2.16 5.42 -16.20
CA SER A 226 1.02 6.35 -16.05
C SER A 226 0.28 6.19 -14.71
N VAL A 227 0.62 5.16 -13.88
CA VAL A 227 -0.13 4.81 -12.66
C VAL A 227 0.72 4.64 -11.38
N ASN A 228 2.04 4.88 -11.31
CA ASN A 228 2.74 4.63 -10.02
C ASN A 228 3.98 5.49 -9.69
N MET A 229 3.87 6.28 -8.61
CA MET A 229 4.98 7.04 -8.00
C MET A 229 5.84 6.23 -7.01
N ASN A 230 5.44 5.00 -6.67
CA ASN A 230 6.25 4.12 -5.81
C ASN A 230 7.36 3.36 -6.56
N MET A 231 7.27 3.27 -7.90
CA MET A 231 8.33 2.67 -8.72
C MET A 231 9.56 3.61 -8.83
N PHE A 232 9.35 4.92 -8.71
CA PHE A 232 10.44 5.91 -8.65
C PHE A 232 11.37 5.69 -7.46
N TYR A 233 10.86 5.28 -6.30
CA TYR A 233 11.70 5.01 -5.12
C TYR A 233 12.61 3.79 -5.32
N LEU A 234 12.20 2.77 -6.09
CA LEU A 234 13.06 1.65 -6.47
C LEU A 234 14.16 2.09 -7.44
N LEU A 235 13.84 2.91 -8.44
CA LEU A 235 14.83 3.46 -9.38
C LEU A 235 15.89 4.34 -8.69
N PHE A 236 15.49 5.16 -7.70
CA PHE A 236 16.42 6.00 -6.94
C PHE A 236 17.34 5.26 -5.97
N HIS A 237 17.07 3.98 -5.65
CA HIS A 237 17.97 3.15 -4.83
C HIS A 237 18.80 2.16 -5.66
N ILE A 238 18.45 1.92 -6.91
CA ILE A 238 19.19 1.01 -7.82
C ILE A 238 20.26 1.75 -8.62
N ILE A 239 20.12 3.06 -8.84
CA ILE A 239 21.14 3.88 -9.51
C ILE A 239 21.96 4.61 -8.44
N PRO A 240 23.21 4.20 -8.15
CA PRO A 240 24.13 5.08 -7.45
C PRO A 240 24.43 6.27 -8.36
N ILE A 241 24.31 7.50 -7.83
CA ILE A 241 24.75 8.73 -8.50
C ILE A 241 26.25 8.61 -8.84
#